data_AF-A0A0E3JQT7-F1
#
_entry.id   AF-A0A0E3JQT7-F1
#
_cell.length_a   1.000
_cell.length_b   1.000
_cell.length_c   1.000
_cell.angle_alpha   90.00
_cell.angle_beta   90.00
_cell.angle_gamma   90.00
#
_symmetry.space_group_name_H-M   'P 1'
#
loop_
_entity.id
_entity.type
_entity.pdbx_description
1 polymer ?
#
loop_
_entity_poly.entity_id
_entity_poly.type
_entity_poly.pdbx_seq_one_letter_code
_entity_poly.pdbx_strand_id
1 'polypeptide(L)'
;MSRITDIQKNLKLNGKKKSYFVRWYVDSDKSKESFNREIRTLCDCEYEHAMSEWIYDIDVQEAIKEYLKALRSIKMLNIYNSMYDKAIKKGDVNSAKWCEQFFKSDFFESGEDEINNYLEGINIPGLSGDK
;
A
#
# COMPACT_ATOMS: atom_id res chain seq x y z
N MET A 1 9.36 18.06 -2.36
CA MET A 1 10.09 17.11 -1.49
C MET A 1 9.64 15.70 -1.85
N SER A 2 10.55 14.73 -1.92
CA SER A 2 10.23 13.36 -2.34
C SER A 2 9.40 12.66 -1.27
N ARG A 3 8.37 11.87 -1.63
CA ARG A 3 7.55 11.07 -0.68
C ARG A 3 8.39 10.13 0.20
N ILE A 4 9.59 9.78 -0.27
CA ILE A 4 10.61 9.03 0.49
C ILE A 4 11.06 9.79 1.74
N THR A 5 11.12 11.12 1.68
CA THR A 5 11.58 11.98 2.78
C THR A 5 10.58 12.01 3.93
N ASP A 6 9.29 11.82 3.67
CA ASP A 6 8.25 11.80 4.71
C ASP A 6 8.22 10.46 5.46
N ILE A 7 8.40 9.34 4.76
CA ILE A 7 8.52 7.98 5.36
C ILE A 7 9.73 7.87 6.29
N GLN A 8 10.80 8.63 6.03
CA GLN A 8 12.01 8.59 6.85
C GLN A 8 11.83 9.14 8.27
N LYS A 9 10.80 9.95 8.53
CA LYS A 9 10.59 10.58 9.85
C LYS A 9 10.16 9.59 10.94
N ASN A 10 9.51 8.49 10.57
CA ASN A 10 8.96 7.51 11.50
C ASN A 10 9.90 6.33 11.80
N LEU A 11 11.04 6.20 11.12
CA LEU A 11 11.96 5.06 11.27
C LEU A 11 13.24 5.46 12.02
N LYS A 12 13.29 5.16 13.33
CA LYS A 12 14.36 5.65 14.24
C LYS A 12 15.76 5.07 13.96
N LEU A 13 15.86 3.78 13.61
CA LEU A 13 17.12 3.08 13.28
C LEU A 13 17.06 2.47 11.88
N ASN A 14 18.12 2.63 11.08
CA ASN A 14 18.18 2.19 9.67
C ASN A 14 17.05 2.74 8.78
N GLY A 15 16.45 3.89 9.11
CA GLY A 15 15.24 4.39 8.46
C GLY A 15 15.34 4.57 6.96
N LYS A 16 16.52 4.92 6.43
CA LYS A 16 16.75 4.95 4.99
C LYS A 16 16.65 3.56 4.36
N LYS A 17 17.31 2.55 4.94
CA LYS A 17 17.30 1.15 4.44
C LYS A 17 15.89 0.55 4.53
N LYS A 18 15.23 0.71 5.68
CA LYS A 18 13.85 0.26 5.90
C LYS A 18 12.83 0.95 5.00
N SER A 19 13.04 2.22 4.62
CA SER A 19 12.15 2.91 3.67
C SER A 19 12.13 2.27 2.28
N TYR A 20 13.26 1.70 1.81
CA TYR A 20 13.29 0.93 0.56
C TYR A 20 12.48 -0.37 0.68
N PHE A 21 12.59 -1.06 1.81
CA PHE A 21 11.78 -2.23 2.11
C PHE A 21 10.29 -1.91 2.15
N VAL A 22 9.88 -0.87 2.88
CA VAL A 22 8.48 -0.42 2.97
C VAL A 22 7.91 -0.15 1.58
N ARG A 23 8.64 0.60 0.74
CA ARG A 23 8.21 0.91 -0.62
C ARG A 23 8.04 -0.35 -1.46
N TRP A 24 9.08 -1.19 -1.50
CA TRP A 24 9.08 -2.43 -2.26
C TRP A 24 7.97 -3.38 -1.78
N TYR A 25 7.74 -3.50 -0.47
CA TYR A 25 6.72 -4.36 0.09
C TYR A 25 5.31 -3.98 -0.40
N VAL A 26 5.04 -2.68 -0.53
CA VAL A 26 3.74 -2.16 -0.97
C VAL A 26 3.56 -2.24 -2.50
N ASP A 27 4.63 -2.02 -3.26
CA ASP A 27 4.57 -1.86 -4.73
C ASP A 27 4.89 -3.15 -5.52
N SER A 28 5.50 -4.16 -4.90
CA SER A 28 5.95 -5.38 -5.57
C SER A 28 5.06 -6.61 -5.34
N ASP A 29 5.40 -7.69 -6.05
CA ASP A 29 4.85 -9.04 -5.86
C ASP A 29 5.37 -9.76 -4.61
N LYS A 30 6.29 -9.13 -3.86
CA LYS A 30 6.93 -9.65 -2.63
C LYS A 30 7.77 -10.91 -2.84
N SER A 31 8.13 -11.24 -4.08
CA SER A 31 8.99 -12.38 -4.38
C SER A 31 10.44 -12.13 -3.95
N LYS A 32 11.16 -13.20 -3.58
CA LYS A 32 12.60 -13.12 -3.26
C LYS A 32 13.39 -12.61 -4.47
N GLU A 33 12.97 -12.97 -5.67
CA GLU A 33 13.55 -12.55 -6.94
C GLU A 33 13.42 -11.03 -7.13
N SER A 34 12.23 -10.46 -6.92
CA SER A 34 12.02 -9.00 -6.98
C SER A 34 12.85 -8.29 -5.91
N PHE A 35 12.85 -8.79 -4.67
CA PHE A 35 13.65 -8.21 -3.59
C PHE A 35 15.13 -8.12 -3.95
N ASN A 36 15.70 -9.25 -4.40
CA ASN A 36 17.11 -9.37 -4.73
C ASN A 36 17.51 -8.48 -5.91
N ARG A 37 16.62 -8.37 -6.90
CA ARG A 37 16.84 -7.54 -8.08
C ARG A 37 16.75 -6.05 -7.78
N GLU A 38 15.83 -5.63 -6.92
CA GLU A 38 15.43 -4.22 -6.83
C GLU A 38 15.98 -3.52 -5.59
N ILE A 39 16.02 -4.19 -4.44
CA ILE A 39 16.26 -3.52 -3.16
C ILE A 39 17.29 -4.18 -2.24
N ARG A 40 17.75 -5.42 -2.49
CA ARG A 40 18.72 -6.09 -1.59
C ARG A 40 19.95 -5.24 -1.29
N THR A 41 20.55 -4.63 -2.30
CA THR A 41 21.74 -3.76 -2.13
C THR A 41 21.42 -2.43 -1.44
N LEU A 42 20.19 -1.94 -1.58
CA LEU A 42 19.73 -0.69 -0.96
C LEU A 42 19.37 -0.88 0.51
N CYS A 43 18.76 -2.01 0.83
CA CYS A 43 18.42 -2.43 2.18
C CYS A 43 19.65 -2.96 2.93
N ASP A 44 20.65 -3.48 2.21
CA ASP A 44 21.84 -4.12 2.78
C ASP A 44 21.44 -5.21 3.79
N CYS A 45 20.47 -6.03 3.39
CA CYS A 45 19.95 -7.16 4.14
C CYS A 45 19.46 -8.25 3.19
N GLU A 46 19.40 -9.49 3.70
CA GLU A 46 18.83 -10.61 2.96
C GLU A 46 17.30 -10.62 3.06
N TYR A 47 16.66 -11.14 2.02
CA TYR A 47 15.20 -11.25 1.93
C TYR A 47 14.59 -11.92 3.17
N GLU A 48 15.18 -13.03 3.61
CA GLU A 48 14.72 -13.80 4.76
C GLU A 48 14.70 -12.94 6.03
N HIS A 49 15.75 -12.16 6.27
CA HIS A 49 15.84 -11.29 7.44
C HIS A 49 14.83 -10.14 7.37
N ALA A 50 14.66 -9.52 6.20
CA ALA A 50 13.66 -8.47 6.03
C ALA A 50 12.23 -9.00 6.29
N MET A 51 11.95 -10.21 5.82
CA MET A 51 10.64 -10.85 5.95
C MET A 51 10.40 -11.52 7.31
N SER A 52 11.43 -11.87 8.07
CA SER A 52 11.28 -12.46 9.42
C SER A 52 11.38 -11.44 10.54
N GLU A 53 12.13 -10.36 10.36
CA GLU A 53 12.38 -9.36 11.41
C GLU A 53 11.70 -8.03 11.09
N TRP A 54 12.01 -7.43 9.93
CA TRP A 54 11.57 -6.05 9.67
C TRP A 54 10.08 -5.93 9.46
N ILE A 55 9.41 -6.96 8.94
CA ILE A 55 7.95 -6.92 8.80
C ILE A 55 7.23 -6.86 10.16
N TYR A 56 7.86 -7.34 11.24
CA TYR A 56 7.31 -7.31 12.61
C TYR A 56 7.71 -6.04 13.38
N ASP A 57 8.55 -5.19 12.79
CA ASP A 57 8.92 -3.91 13.37
C ASP A 57 7.75 -2.93 13.26
N ILE A 58 7.28 -2.44 14.40
CA ILE A 58 6.13 -1.53 14.50
C ILE A 58 6.34 -0.28 13.62
N ASP A 59 7.54 0.30 13.60
CA ASP A 59 7.81 1.51 12.81
C ASP A 59 7.69 1.21 11.30
N VAL A 60 8.09 0.00 10.87
CA VAL A 60 7.98 -0.44 9.47
C VAL A 60 6.51 -0.67 9.11
N GLN A 61 5.74 -1.25 10.01
CA GLN A 61 4.33 -1.52 9.78
C GLN A 61 3.50 -0.23 9.72
N GLU A 62 3.77 0.73 10.60
CA GLU A 62 3.18 2.06 10.55
C GLU A 62 3.52 2.77 9.25
N ALA A 63 4.79 2.72 8.81
CA ALA A 63 5.21 3.27 7.54
C ALA A 63 4.53 2.60 6.33
N ILE A 64 4.29 1.28 6.37
CA ILE A 64 3.51 0.57 5.35
C ILE A 64 2.07 1.10 5.31
N LYS A 65 1.44 1.29 6.47
CA LYS A 65 0.07 1.85 6.56
C LYS A 65 0.00 3.25 6.00
N GLU A 66 0.91 4.14 6.39
CA GLU A 66 0.97 5.51 5.87
C GLU A 66 1.20 5.53 4.35
N TYR A 67 2.08 4.65 3.84
CA TYR A 67 2.32 4.59 2.41
C TYR A 67 1.10 4.05 1.64
N LEU A 68 0.38 3.07 2.20
CA LEU A 68 -0.90 2.61 1.66
C LEU A 68 -1.97 3.70 1.69
N LYS A 69 -2.04 4.52 2.75
CA LYS A 69 -2.92 5.70 2.82
C LYS A 69 -2.60 6.68 1.69
N ALA A 70 -1.33 7.02 1.50
CA ALA A 70 -0.90 7.94 0.46
C ALA A 70 -1.16 7.42 -0.97
N LEU A 71 -1.08 6.10 -1.18
CA LEU A 71 -1.34 5.49 -2.48
C LEU A 71 -2.81 5.19 -2.73
N ARG A 72 -3.66 5.24 -1.70
CA ARG A 72 -5.05 4.80 -1.78
C ARG A 72 -5.82 5.48 -2.91
N SER A 73 -5.76 6.81 -3.00
CA SER A 73 -6.53 7.53 -4.02
C SER A 73 -6.11 7.14 -5.43
N ILE A 74 -4.81 6.92 -5.64
CA ILE A 74 -4.26 6.46 -6.92
C ILE A 74 -4.68 5.00 -7.20
N LYS A 75 -4.62 4.11 -6.19
CA LYS A 75 -5.05 2.71 -6.36
C LYS A 75 -6.54 2.60 -6.65
N MET A 76 -7.39 3.37 -5.98
CA MET A 76 -8.82 3.44 -6.26
C MET A 76 -9.11 4.00 -7.66
N LEU A 77 -8.37 5.03 -8.09
CA LEU A 77 -8.47 5.55 -9.46
C LEU A 77 -8.08 4.47 -10.50
N ASN A 78 -7.05 3.67 -10.23
CA ASN A 78 -6.66 2.57 -11.11
C ASN A 78 -7.74 1.48 -11.20
N ILE A 79 -8.39 1.14 -10.07
CA ILE A 79 -9.53 0.21 -10.06
C ILE A 79 -10.68 0.80 -10.86
N TYR A 80 -11.00 2.08 -10.64
CA TYR A 80 -12.02 2.78 -11.41
C TYR A 80 -11.76 2.72 -12.91
N ASN A 81 -10.55 3.04 -13.35
CA ASN A 81 -10.16 2.97 -14.76
C ASN A 81 -10.30 1.54 -15.31
N SER A 82 -9.92 0.52 -14.54
CA SER A 82 -10.05 -0.89 -14.94
C SER A 82 -11.50 -1.34 -15.08
N MET A 83 -12.38 -0.94 -14.14
CA MET A 83 -13.81 -1.26 -14.21
C MET A 83 -14.50 -0.48 -15.33
N TYR A 84 -14.15 0.79 -15.51
CA TYR A 84 -14.65 1.61 -16.61
C TYR A 84 -14.28 0.99 -17.96
N ASP A 85 -13.03 0.55 -18.13
CA ASP A 85 -12.58 -0.13 -19.34
C ASP A 85 -13.37 -1.42 -19.61
N LYS A 86 -13.67 -2.22 -18.59
CA LYS A 86 -14.52 -3.41 -18.74
C LYS A 86 -15.95 -3.04 -19.12
N ALA A 87 -16.52 -2.02 -18.47
CA ALA A 87 -17.86 -1.54 -18.77
C ALA A 87 -17.98 -1.09 -20.22
N ILE A 88 -17.05 -0.25 -20.69
CA ILE A 88 -17.09 0.33 -22.04
C ILE A 88 -16.69 -0.68 -23.11
N LYS A 89 -15.57 -1.39 -22.95
CA LYS A 89 -15.02 -2.25 -24.01
C LYS A 89 -15.68 -3.63 -24.06
N LYS A 90 -16.17 -4.13 -22.93
CA LYS A 90 -16.73 -5.49 -22.82
C LYS A 90 -18.23 -5.50 -22.55
N GLY A 91 -18.87 -4.34 -22.38
CA GLY A 91 -20.29 -4.25 -22.03
C GLY A 91 -20.61 -4.86 -20.67
N ASP A 92 -19.63 -4.93 -19.76
CA ASP A 92 -19.81 -5.53 -18.43
C ASP A 92 -20.70 -4.63 -17.56
N VAL A 93 -21.97 -5.03 -17.43
CA VAL A 93 -23.00 -4.31 -16.67
C VAL A 93 -22.66 -4.23 -15.18
N ASN A 94 -21.98 -5.24 -14.61
CA ASN A 94 -21.58 -5.20 -13.20
C ASN A 94 -20.48 -4.17 -12.99
N SER A 95 -19.51 -4.11 -13.90
CA SER A 95 -18.47 -3.09 -13.88
C SER A 95 -19.07 -1.68 -14.08
N ALA A 96 -20.06 -1.53 -14.96
CA ALA A 96 -20.78 -0.26 -15.16
C ALA A 96 -21.52 0.20 -13.89
N LYS A 97 -22.23 -0.72 -13.22
CA LYS A 97 -22.93 -0.47 -11.95
C LYS A 97 -21.96 -0.10 -10.84
N TRP A 98 -20.81 -0.76 -10.76
CA TRP A 98 -19.77 -0.42 -9.80
C TRP A 98 -19.22 0.99 -10.05
N CYS A 99 -18.95 1.37 -11.30
CA CYS A 99 -18.50 2.73 -11.65
C CYS A 99 -19.54 3.80 -11.31
N GLU A 100 -20.83 3.53 -11.52
CA GLU A 100 -21.92 4.43 -11.13
C GLU A 100 -21.97 4.62 -9.61
N GLN A 101 -21.86 3.52 -8.83
CA GLN A 101 -21.83 3.57 -7.37
C GLN A 101 -20.59 4.32 -6.86
N PHE A 102 -19.43 4.08 -7.46
CA PHE A 102 -18.19 4.78 -7.12
C PHE A 102 -18.29 6.28 -7.41
N PHE A 103 -18.89 6.69 -8.52
CA PHE A 103 -19.10 8.11 -8.84
C PHE A 103 -20.04 8.81 -7.84
N LYS A 104 -21.01 8.07 -7.30
CA LYS A 104 -21.93 8.55 -6.25
C LYS A 104 -21.36 8.44 -4.84
N SER A 105 -20.18 7.85 -4.67
CA SER A 105 -19.54 7.70 -3.36
C SER A 105 -18.82 8.98 -2.96
N ASP A 106 -18.63 9.14 -1.65
CA ASP A 106 -17.92 10.26 -1.05
C ASP A 106 -16.41 10.26 -1.39
N PHE A 107 -15.92 9.34 -2.23
CA PHE A 107 -14.52 9.31 -2.66
C PHE A 107 -14.09 10.60 -3.41
N PHE A 108 -15.01 11.22 -4.15
CA PHE A 108 -14.77 12.52 -4.78
C PHE A 108 -15.16 13.70 -3.88
N GLU A 109 -15.88 13.43 -2.81
CA GLU A 109 -16.17 14.40 -1.76
C GLU A 109 -15.00 14.41 -0.77
N SER A 110 -14.75 15.54 -0.12
CA SER A 110 -13.57 15.74 0.73
C SER A 110 -13.65 15.05 2.10
N GLY A 111 -14.26 13.85 2.18
CA GLY A 111 -14.49 13.11 3.42
C GLY A 111 -13.37 12.10 3.72
N GLU A 112 -12.59 12.34 4.77
CA GLU A 112 -11.52 11.45 5.23
C GLU A 112 -12.01 10.15 5.91
N ASP A 113 -13.30 10.06 6.28
CA ASP A 113 -13.77 9.10 7.30
C ASP A 113 -14.00 7.67 6.81
N GLU A 114 -14.70 7.46 5.68
CA GLU A 114 -14.85 6.10 5.12
C GLU A 114 -13.50 5.48 4.69
N ILE A 115 -12.50 6.35 4.55
CA ILE A 115 -11.18 6.00 4.08
C ILE A 115 -10.33 5.36 5.19
N ASN A 116 -10.56 5.69 6.45
CA ASN A 116 -9.84 5.04 7.53
C ASN A 116 -10.35 3.61 7.78
N ASN A 117 -11.66 3.37 7.66
CA ASN A 117 -12.31 2.08 7.94
C ASN A 117 -11.83 0.93 7.03
N TYR A 118 -11.54 1.18 5.75
CA TYR A 118 -11.04 0.13 4.83
C TYR A 118 -9.66 -0.40 5.24
N LEU A 119 -8.82 0.44 5.84
CA LEU A 119 -7.44 0.07 6.20
C LEU A 119 -7.35 -0.69 7.52
N GLU A 120 -8.38 -0.60 8.37
CA GLU A 120 -8.49 -1.43 9.58
C GLU A 120 -8.62 -2.92 9.26
N GLY A 121 -9.09 -3.27 8.05
CA GLY A 121 -9.22 -4.65 7.58
C GLY A 121 -7.93 -5.28 7.02
N ILE A 122 -6.83 -4.52 6.87
CA ILE A 122 -5.56 -5.07 6.38
C ILE A 122 -4.81 -5.72 7.54
N ASN A 123 -4.81 -7.06 7.57
CA ASN A 123 -4.05 -7.83 8.55
C ASN A 123 -2.55 -7.85 8.17
N ILE A 124 -1.78 -6.92 8.75
CA ILE A 124 -0.31 -6.95 8.73
C ILE A 124 0.14 -7.78 9.95
N PRO A 125 0.99 -8.81 9.77
CA PRO A 125 1.43 -9.68 10.87
C PRO A 125 1.95 -8.87 12.07
N GLY A 126 1.32 -8.98 13.24
CA GLY A 126 1.69 -8.22 14.45
C GLY A 126 0.83 -7.00 14.78
N LEU A 127 -0.11 -6.61 13.88
CA LEU A 127 -1.09 -5.55 14.10
C LEU A 127 -2.53 -6.04 14.18
N SER A 128 -2.76 -7.36 14.06
CA SER A 128 -4.00 -7.96 14.53
C SER A 128 -4.02 -7.80 16.04
N GLY A 129 -4.66 -6.73 16.52
CA GLY A 129 -4.91 -6.54 17.93
C GLY A 129 -5.55 -7.81 18.49
N ASP A 130 -4.95 -8.33 19.56
CA ASP A 130 -5.67 -9.15 20.51
C ASP A 130 -7.01 -8.44 20.79
N LYS A 131 -8.10 -9.20 20.63
CA LYS A 131 -9.44 -8.75 20.99
C LYS A 131 -9.55 -8.44 22.47
#